data_AF-A0A0D6EB13-F1
#
_entry.id   AF-A0A0D6EB13-F1
#
_cell.length_a   1.000
_cell.length_b   1.000
_cell.length_c   1.000
_cell.angle_alpha   90.00
_cell.angle_beta   90.00
_cell.angle_gamma   90.00
#
_symmetry.space_group_name_H-M   'P 1'
#
loop_
_entity.id
_entity.type
_entity.pdbx_description
1 polymer ?
#
loop_
_entity_poly.entity_id
_entity_poly.type
_entity_poly.pdbx_seq_one_letter_code
_entity_poly.pdbx_strand_id
1 'polypeptide(L)'
;MFSETATGMVNAAVQAICDGDKDRHLAMHYRKIEPDPYYDEKFAAFHEACKENGIADIEIITELDDELMQEQKRRFHMDANIVMGDGALYATTFRVVWGAFGGTDGSSPVEGWRLGGLSRVEVPILREVRVVD
;
A
#
# COMPACT_ATOMS: atom_id res chain seq x y z
N MET A 1 4.69 -8.22 -8.35
CA MET A 1 4.35 -8.82 -7.02
C MET A 1 2.84 -8.86 -6.87
N PHE A 2 2.28 -9.88 -6.20
CA PHE A 2 0.85 -10.02 -5.88
C PHE A 2 0.66 -10.51 -4.43
N SER A 3 -0.56 -10.43 -3.91
CA SER A 3 -0.97 -10.93 -2.58
C SER A 3 -2.19 -11.84 -2.72
N GLU A 4 -2.36 -12.80 -1.80
CA GLU A 4 -3.54 -13.67 -1.73
C GLU A 4 -4.78 -12.93 -1.23
N THR A 5 -4.60 -11.92 -0.37
CA THR A 5 -5.70 -11.08 0.15
C THR A 5 -5.51 -9.61 -0.20
N ALA A 6 -6.63 -8.86 -0.20
CA ALA A 6 -6.65 -7.43 -0.45
C ALA A 6 -5.94 -6.66 0.68
N THR A 7 -6.25 -6.97 1.94
CA THR A 7 -5.55 -6.39 3.11
C THR A 7 -4.07 -6.75 3.12
N GLY A 8 -3.71 -7.97 2.70
CA GLY A 8 -2.32 -8.41 2.60
C GLY A 8 -1.52 -7.60 1.59
N MET A 9 -2.15 -7.14 0.51
CA MET A 9 -1.51 -6.24 -0.45
C MET A 9 -1.22 -4.87 0.16
N VAL A 10 -2.15 -4.33 0.95
CA VAL A 10 -1.96 -3.06 1.67
C VAL A 10 -0.81 -3.17 2.67
N ASN A 11 -0.81 -4.20 3.50
CA ASN A 11 0.28 -4.47 4.46
C ASN A 11 1.64 -4.60 3.75
N ALA A 12 1.69 -5.36 2.66
CA ALA A 12 2.92 -5.53 1.89
C ALA A 12 3.42 -4.21 1.29
N ALA A 13 2.51 -3.35 0.81
CA ALA A 13 2.85 -2.04 0.27
C ALA A 13 3.45 -1.12 1.35
N VAL A 14 2.80 -1.02 2.52
CA VAL A 14 3.34 -0.25 3.65
C VAL A 14 4.72 -0.76 4.04
N GLN A 15 4.89 -2.09 4.16
CA GLN A 15 6.17 -2.69 4.52
C GLN A 15 7.27 -2.39 3.49
N ALA A 16 6.98 -2.47 2.19
CA ALA A 16 7.99 -2.18 1.16
C ALA A 16 8.49 -0.73 1.23
N ILE A 17 7.61 0.23 1.52
CA ILE A 17 8.04 1.63 1.74
C ILE A 17 8.87 1.73 3.03
N CYS A 18 8.41 1.07 4.10
CA CYS A 18 9.11 1.04 5.39
C CYS A 18 10.54 0.47 5.25
N ASP A 19 10.71 -0.58 4.45
CA ASP A 19 12.00 -1.21 4.13
C ASP A 19 12.88 -0.35 3.20
N GLY A 20 12.34 0.73 2.62
CA GLY A 20 13.04 1.56 1.62
C GLY A 20 13.12 0.91 0.24
N ASP A 21 12.37 -0.18 0.01
CA ASP A 21 12.38 -0.95 -1.23
C ASP A 21 11.38 -0.37 -2.25
N LYS A 22 11.81 0.74 -2.87
CA LYS A 22 11.02 1.46 -3.87
C LYS A 22 10.68 0.58 -5.07
N ASP A 23 11.64 -0.21 -5.57
CA ASP A 23 11.43 -1.06 -6.73
C ASP A 23 10.38 -2.13 -6.45
N ARG A 24 10.40 -2.74 -5.25
CA ARG A 24 9.36 -3.66 -4.81
C ARG A 24 8.00 -3.01 -4.71
N HIS A 25 7.90 -1.82 -4.12
CA HIS A 25 6.63 -1.09 -4.04
C HIS A 25 6.08 -0.76 -5.43
N LEU A 26 6.92 -0.24 -6.33
CA LEU A 26 6.53 0.04 -7.71
C LEU A 26 6.10 -1.24 -8.45
N ALA A 27 6.77 -2.37 -8.22
CA ALA A 27 6.43 -3.67 -8.82
C ALA A 27 5.11 -4.28 -8.31
N MET A 28 4.55 -3.80 -7.20
CA MET A 28 3.21 -4.19 -6.74
C MET A 28 2.11 -3.59 -7.61
N HIS A 29 2.36 -2.46 -8.26
CA HIS A 29 1.38 -1.78 -9.10
C HIS A 29 1.18 -2.48 -10.42
N TYR A 30 -0.08 -2.70 -10.78
CA TYR A 30 -0.46 -3.31 -12.04
C TYR A 30 -0.05 -2.46 -13.26
N ARG A 31 -0.18 -1.13 -13.15
CA ARG A 31 0.17 -0.20 -14.22
C ARG A 31 1.60 0.30 -14.06
N LYS A 32 2.29 0.52 -15.18
CA LYS A 32 3.58 1.20 -15.19
C LYS A 32 3.41 2.59 -14.56
N ILE A 33 4.37 2.94 -13.71
CA ILE A 33 4.39 4.17 -12.96
C ILE A 33 5.43 5.09 -13.61
N GLU A 34 5.00 6.30 -13.95
CA GLU A 34 5.92 7.34 -14.39
C GLU A 34 6.55 8.02 -13.16
N PRO A 35 7.78 8.53 -13.26
CA PRO A 35 8.43 9.24 -12.16
C PRO A 35 7.56 10.38 -11.63
N ASP A 36 7.32 10.42 -10.31
CA ASP A 36 6.56 11.48 -9.64
C ASP A 36 7.38 12.01 -8.44
N PRO A 37 7.89 13.25 -8.49
CA PRO A 37 8.64 13.85 -7.39
C PRO A 37 7.87 13.88 -6.07
N TYR A 38 6.54 14.02 -6.12
CA TYR A 38 5.72 14.00 -4.92
C TYR A 38 5.75 12.63 -4.24
N TYR A 39 5.62 11.56 -5.04
CA TYR A 39 5.74 10.19 -4.54
C TYR A 39 7.12 9.96 -3.92
N ASP A 40 8.19 10.39 -4.60
CA ASP A 40 9.56 10.21 -4.12
C ASP A 40 9.81 10.91 -2.79
N GLU A 41 9.33 12.15 -2.64
CA GLU A 41 9.42 12.91 -1.39
C GLU A 41 8.68 12.20 -0.25
N LYS A 42 7.43 11.78 -0.47
CA LYS A 42 6.62 11.14 0.58
C LYS A 42 7.11 9.73 0.92
N PHE A 43 7.59 8.99 -0.07
CA PHE A 43 8.23 7.70 0.12
C PHE A 43 9.44 7.84 1.06
N ALA A 44 10.34 8.79 0.75
CA ALA A 44 11.52 9.03 1.57
C ALA A 44 11.15 9.47 2.99
N ALA A 45 10.17 10.37 3.14
CA ALA A 45 9.72 10.83 4.46
C ALA A 45 9.17 9.69 5.33
N PHE A 46 8.30 8.84 4.77
CA PHE A 46 7.74 7.71 5.52
C PHE A 46 8.79 6.64 5.83
N HIS A 47 9.70 6.34 4.87
CA HIS A 47 10.81 5.42 5.11
C HIS A 47 11.72 5.88 6.26
N GLU A 48 12.10 7.17 6.29
CA GLU A 48 12.91 7.69 7.39
C GLU A 48 12.17 7.62 8.73
N ALA A 49 10.87 7.94 8.78
CA ALA A 49 10.07 7.78 10.00
C ALA A 49 10.04 6.31 10.47
N CYS A 50 9.96 5.36 9.54
CA CYS A 50 10.06 3.93 9.82
C CYS A 50 11.40 3.54 10.45
N LYS A 51 12.51 4.09 9.95
CA LYS A 51 13.86 3.84 10.51
C LYS A 51 14.03 4.44 11.89
N GLU A 52 13.49 5.63 12.12
CA GLU A 52 13.63 6.36 13.38
C GLU A 52 12.78 5.75 14.50
N ASN A 53 11.53 5.41 14.20
CA ASN A 53 10.52 5.09 15.22
C ASN A 53 9.92 3.69 15.10
N GLY A 54 10.02 3.05 13.93
CA GLY A 54 9.29 1.82 13.62
C GLY A 54 7.78 2.01 13.55
N ILE A 55 7.09 0.99 13.04
CA ILE A 55 5.62 0.95 13.02
C ILE A 55 5.14 0.31 14.33
N ALA A 56 4.24 0.99 15.03
CA ALA A 56 3.55 0.46 16.20
C ALA A 56 2.28 -0.31 15.81
N ASP A 57 1.47 0.25 14.90
CA ASP A 57 0.23 -0.35 14.44
C ASP A 57 -0.14 0.04 13.00
N ILE A 58 -0.87 -0.83 12.32
CA ILE A 58 -1.46 -0.59 11.00
C ILE A 58 -2.95 -0.93 11.06
N GLU A 59 -3.79 0.08 11.04
CA GLU A 59 -5.24 -0.06 10.93
C GLU A 59 -5.65 0.07 9.47
N ILE A 60 -6.17 -1.00 8.89
CA ILE A 60 -6.72 -1.01 7.53
C ILE A 60 -8.24 -0.86 7.61
N ILE A 61 -8.76 0.21 7.03
CA ILE A 61 -10.18 0.54 7.02
C ILE A 61 -10.77 0.15 5.67
N THR A 62 -11.76 -0.74 5.71
CA THR A 62 -12.47 -1.27 4.54
C THR A 62 -13.93 -1.54 4.90
N GLU A 63 -14.83 -1.36 3.93
CA GLU A 63 -16.27 -1.65 4.08
C GLU A 63 -16.58 -3.15 4.07
N LEU A 64 -15.66 -3.96 3.54
CA LEU A 64 -15.80 -5.40 3.37
C LEU A 64 -14.62 -6.14 3.99
N ASP A 65 -14.85 -7.33 4.52
CA ASP A 65 -13.76 -8.23 4.91
C ASP A 65 -13.10 -8.91 3.68
N ASP A 66 -11.97 -9.58 3.91
CA ASP A 66 -11.24 -10.26 2.84
C ASP A 66 -12.05 -11.41 2.20
N GLU A 67 -12.92 -12.09 2.95
CA GLU A 67 -13.75 -13.17 2.39
C GLU A 67 -14.70 -12.63 1.32
N LEU A 68 -15.45 -11.58 1.64
CA LEU A 68 -16.36 -10.93 0.70
C LEU A 68 -15.61 -10.25 -0.46
N MET A 69 -14.43 -9.68 -0.22
CA MET A 69 -13.60 -9.15 -1.29
C MET A 69 -13.10 -10.26 -2.23
N GLN A 70 -12.74 -11.42 -1.68
CA GLN A 70 -12.28 -12.59 -2.42
C GLN A 70 -13.40 -13.23 -3.24
N GLU A 71 -14.65 -13.19 -2.78
CA GLU A 71 -15.82 -13.60 -3.58
C GLU A 71 -16.07 -12.64 -4.75
N GLN A 72 -15.92 -11.33 -4.52
CA GLN A 72 -16.25 -10.32 -5.52
C GLN A 72 -15.17 -10.13 -6.59
N LYS A 73 -13.90 -10.44 -6.31
CA LYS A 73 -12.77 -10.39 -7.26
C LYS A 73 -12.74 -9.12 -8.13
N ARG A 74 -12.93 -7.94 -7.51
CA ARG A 74 -13.00 -6.65 -8.20
C ARG A 74 -11.96 -5.64 -7.68
N ARG A 75 -12.24 -4.34 -7.80
CA ARG A 75 -11.39 -3.25 -7.31
C ARG A 75 -11.98 -2.67 -6.04
N PHE A 76 -11.12 -2.37 -5.07
CA PHE A 76 -11.48 -1.72 -3.82
C PHE A 76 -10.54 -0.56 -3.50
N HIS A 77 -11.02 0.41 -2.74
CA HIS A 77 -10.20 1.41 -2.08
C HIS A 77 -10.11 1.03 -0.61
N MET A 78 -8.92 1.10 -0.05
CA MET A 78 -8.64 0.72 1.32
C MET A 78 -7.82 1.83 1.95
N ASP A 79 -8.36 2.41 3.00
CA ASP A 79 -7.62 3.40 3.78
C ASP A 79 -6.71 2.67 4.77
N ALA A 80 -5.53 3.22 5.00
CA ALA A 80 -4.60 2.71 6.00
C ALA A 80 -4.16 3.86 6.90
N ASN A 81 -4.37 3.68 8.19
CA ASN A 81 -3.82 4.49 9.26
C ASN A 81 -2.61 3.74 9.85
N ILE A 82 -1.46 4.39 9.87
CA ILE A 82 -0.21 3.79 10.32
C ILE A 82 0.32 4.63 11.48
N VAL A 83 0.33 4.02 12.66
CA VAL A 83 0.80 4.66 13.89
C VAL A 83 2.25 4.27 14.09
N MET A 84 3.12 5.27 14.20
CA MET A 84 4.55 5.09 14.45
C MET A 84 4.83 4.89 15.94
N GLY A 85 6.02 4.40 16.29
CA GLY A 85 6.44 4.19 17.68
C GLY A 85 6.44 5.45 18.55
N ASP A 86 6.56 6.63 17.94
CA ASP A 86 6.48 7.94 18.59
C ASP A 86 5.05 8.51 18.67
N GLY A 87 4.05 7.77 18.17
CA GLY A 87 2.66 8.17 18.10
C GLY A 87 2.28 9.01 16.88
N ALA A 88 3.21 9.30 15.97
CA ALA A 88 2.89 9.99 14.72
C ALA A 88 1.93 9.14 13.86
N LEU A 89 0.91 9.78 13.29
CA LEU A 89 -0.05 9.13 12.40
C LEU A 89 0.28 9.45 10.94
N TYR A 90 0.56 8.42 10.16
CA TYR A 90 0.61 8.48 8.70
C TYR A 90 -0.65 7.86 8.13
N ALA A 91 -1.20 8.43 7.06
CA ALA A 91 -2.35 7.82 6.39
C ALA A 91 -2.26 7.88 4.86
N THR A 92 -2.88 6.92 4.21
CA THR A 92 -2.90 6.72 2.76
C THR A 92 -4.16 5.97 2.34
N THR A 93 -4.47 6.02 1.05
CA THR A 93 -5.52 5.19 0.45
C THR A 93 -4.87 4.36 -0.65
N PHE A 94 -4.94 3.04 -0.52
CA PHE A 94 -4.51 2.12 -1.57
C PHE A 94 -5.70 1.69 -2.41
N ARG A 95 -5.51 1.65 -3.73
CA ARG A 95 -6.45 0.99 -4.62
C ARG A 95 -5.96 -0.42 -4.87
N VAL A 96 -6.68 -1.43 -4.40
CA VAL A 96 -6.36 -2.83 -4.67
C VAL A 96 -7.23 -3.37 -5.80
N VAL A 97 -6.64 -4.22 -6.64
CA VAL A 97 -7.30 -4.84 -7.80
C VAL A 97 -7.00 -6.33 -7.86
N TRP A 98 -8.05 -7.13 -8.00
CA TRP A 98 -7.91 -8.53 -8.40
C TRP A 98 -7.64 -8.65 -9.90
N GLY A 99 -6.75 -9.56 -10.27
CA GLY A 99 -6.54 -9.90 -11.67
C GLY A 99 -5.67 -11.14 -11.85
N ALA A 100 -5.65 -11.64 -13.09
CA ALA A 100 -4.68 -12.63 -13.53
C ALA A 100 -3.49 -11.89 -14.15
N PHE A 101 -2.33 -12.00 -13.52
CA PHE A 101 -1.12 -11.29 -13.96
C PHE A 101 -0.16 -12.30 -14.57
N GLY A 102 0.28 -12.01 -15.80
CA GLY A 102 1.15 -12.91 -16.55
C GLY A 102 2.48 -13.10 -15.84
N GLY A 103 2.91 -14.35 -15.68
CA GLY A 103 4.31 -14.62 -15.42
C GLY A 103 5.08 -14.45 -16.74
N THR A 104 6.25 -13.82 -16.66
CA THR A 104 7.18 -13.78 -17.78
C THR A 104 7.50 -15.22 -18.21
N ASP A 105 7.70 -15.43 -19.51
CA ASP A 105 8.22 -16.69 -20.08
C ASP A 105 7.23 -17.86 -20.25
N GLY A 106 5.94 -17.55 -20.52
CA GLY A 106 4.96 -18.58 -20.92
C GLY A 106 4.38 -19.41 -19.76
N SER A 107 4.66 -19.02 -18.52
CA SER A 107 3.98 -19.55 -17.34
C SER A 107 2.51 -19.13 -17.31
N SER A 108 1.67 -19.99 -16.71
CA SER A 108 0.27 -19.66 -16.44
C SER A 108 0.15 -18.34 -15.68
N PRO A 109 -0.83 -17.48 -16.02
CA PRO A 109 -1.13 -16.29 -15.24
C PRO A 109 -1.40 -16.65 -13.78
N VAL A 110 -0.84 -15.86 -12.86
CA VAL A 110 -1.12 -16.02 -11.43
C VAL A 110 -2.22 -15.05 -11.04
N GLU A 111 -3.28 -15.58 -10.42
CA GLU A 111 -4.32 -14.75 -9.85
C GLU A 111 -3.88 -14.16 -8.51
N GLY A 112 -4.22 -12.91 -8.25
CA GLY A 112 -3.98 -12.29 -6.95
C GLY A 112 -4.41 -10.84 -6.91
N TRP A 113 -4.13 -10.22 -5.77
CA TRP A 113 -4.31 -8.79 -5.54
C TRP A 113 -3.05 -8.02 -5.90
N ARG A 114 -3.21 -6.85 -6.50
CA ARG A 114 -2.16 -5.88 -6.79
C ARG A 114 -2.64 -4.47 -6.50
N LEU A 115 -1.72 -3.51 -6.46
CA LEU A 115 -2.10 -2.10 -6.46
C LEU A 115 -2.61 -1.70 -7.86
N GLY A 116 -3.66 -0.92 -7.92
CA GLY A 116 -4.39 -0.57 -9.15
C GLY A 116 -3.59 0.32 -10.10
N GLY A 117 -2.64 1.09 -9.56
CA GLY A 117 -1.74 1.98 -10.29
C GLY A 117 -1.50 3.29 -9.52
N LEU A 118 -0.33 3.90 -9.70
CA LEU A 118 0.08 5.04 -8.87
C LEU A 118 -0.88 6.21 -9.01
N SER A 119 -1.52 6.55 -7.90
CA SER A 119 -2.09 7.85 -7.63
C SER A 119 -1.25 8.49 -6.51
N ARG A 120 -1.19 9.82 -6.43
CA ARG A 120 -0.50 10.56 -5.35
C ARG A 120 -0.96 10.15 -3.92
N VAL A 121 -2.02 9.35 -3.83
CA VAL A 121 -2.63 8.91 -2.58
C VAL A 121 -2.11 7.57 -2.07
N GLU A 122 -1.35 6.78 -2.85
CA GLU A 122 -0.85 5.42 -2.49
C GLU A 122 0.53 5.44 -1.80
N VAL A 123 0.84 6.54 -1.11
CA VAL A 123 2.03 6.69 -0.25
C VAL A 123 1.59 7.28 1.09
N PRO A 124 2.02 6.74 2.24
CA PRO A 124 1.70 7.29 3.56
C PRO A 124 2.18 8.73 3.73
N ILE A 125 1.28 9.60 4.19
CA ILE A 125 1.56 11.01 4.45
C ILE A 125 1.25 11.30 5.91
N LEU A 126 2.15 12.03 6.57
CA LEU A 126 1.95 12.48 7.94
C LEU A 126 0.65 13.30 8.04
N ARG A 127 -0.23 12.88 8.94
CA ARG A 127 -1.43 13.61 9.30
C ARG A 127 -1.10 14.50 10.50
N GLU A 128 -1.34 15.80 10.36
CA GLU A 128 -1.36 16.69 11.51
C GLU A 128 -2.47 16.23 12.45
N VAL A 129 -2.11 15.64 13.58
CA VAL A 129 -3.07 15.36 14.65
C VAL A 129 -3.42 16.71 15.26
N ARG A 130 -4.57 17.28 14.87
CA ARG A 130 -5.14 18.40 15.62
C ARG A 130 -5.55 17.85 16.98
N VAL A 131 -4.74 18.13 18.00
CA VAL A 131 -5.20 18.05 19.38
C VAL A 131 -6.33 19.06 19.50
N VAL A 132 -7.55 18.57 19.62
CA VAL A 132 -8.69 19.42 19.98
C VAL A 132 -8.62 19.54 21.50
N ASP A 133 -8.16 20.69 21.98
CA ASP A 133 -8.17 21.06 23.41
C ASP A 133 -9.59 21.05 23.99
#